data_AF-A0A813DPB7-F1
#
_entry.id   AF-A0A813DPB7-F1
#
_cell.length_a   1.000
_cell.length_b   1.000
_cell.length_c   1.000
_cell.angle_alpha   90.00
_cell.angle_beta   90.00
_cell.angle_gamma   90.00
#
_symmetry.space_group_name_H-M   'P 1'
#
loop_
_entity.id
_entity.type
_entity.pdbx_description
1 polymer ?
#
loop_
_entity_poly.entity_id
_entity_poly.type
_entity_poly.pdbx_seq_one_letter_code
_entity_poly.pdbx_strand_id
1 'polypeptide(L)'
;TAVIMAGFAFGQLTEAIPEGTDETLALFYLGFTSLCLSLDLCIITWTVLLCIWGPGMALRGQGGMKAYNDAVLFLKAEQRTVYLAFVVSVIAYFGSSCCLLWVYPSRTSVNIFSTCILLGCLVGMAFLQMKLESGPRFSKVSERF
;
A
#
# COMPACT_ATOMS: atom_id res chain seq x y z
N THR A 1 6.94 0.98 6.71
CA THR A 1 6.64 1.94 5.61
C THR A 1 5.17 2.32 5.60
N ALA A 2 4.22 1.40 5.77
CA ALA A 2 2.78 1.71 5.87
C ALA A 2 2.46 2.82 6.90
N VAL A 3 3.10 2.81 8.08
CA VAL A 3 2.93 3.89 9.09
C VAL A 3 3.34 5.27 8.56
N ILE A 4 4.40 5.33 7.76
CA ILE A 4 4.90 6.60 7.18
C ILE A 4 3.91 7.07 6.11
N MET A 5 3.42 6.18 5.26
CA MET A 5 2.39 6.49 4.25
C MET A 5 1.09 6.96 4.90
N ALA A 6 0.63 6.28 5.94
CA ALA A 6 -0.54 6.70 6.72
C ALA A 6 -0.37 8.10 7.30
N GLY A 7 0.84 8.43 7.80
CA GLY A 7 1.17 9.76 8.28
C GLY A 7 1.08 10.83 7.18
N PHE A 8 1.59 10.53 5.99
CA PHE A 8 1.48 11.45 4.84
C PHE A 8 0.03 11.60 4.36
N ALA A 9 -0.72 10.51 4.25
CA ALA A 9 -2.14 10.54 3.89
C ALA A 9 -2.97 11.31 4.92
N PHE A 10 -2.66 11.18 6.22
CA PHE A 10 -3.29 11.95 7.27
C PHE A 10 -2.97 13.45 7.15
N GLY A 11 -1.71 13.80 6.85
CA GLY A 11 -1.31 15.18 6.59
C GLY A 11 -2.10 15.81 5.44
N GLN A 12 -2.24 15.08 4.33
CA GLN A 12 -3.07 15.49 3.19
C GLN A 12 -4.54 15.70 3.58
N LEU A 13 -5.09 14.81 4.42
CA LEU A 13 -6.47 14.90 4.87
C LEU A 13 -6.74 16.12 5.78
N THR A 14 -5.74 16.53 6.56
CA THR A 14 -5.86 17.68 7.48
C THR A 14 -5.69 19.05 6.82
N GLU A 15 -5.23 19.10 5.57
CA GLU A 15 -5.03 20.35 4.86
C GLU A 15 -6.36 20.92 4.34
N ALA A 16 -6.59 22.21 4.59
CA ALA A 16 -7.84 22.87 4.21
C ALA A 16 -7.94 23.00 2.69
N ILE A 17 -9.06 22.56 2.13
CA ILE A 17 -9.35 22.67 0.69
C ILE A 17 -9.68 24.14 0.37
N PRO A 18 -9.01 24.78 -0.61
CA PRO A 18 -9.30 26.16 -0.98
C PRO A 18 -10.75 26.31 -1.49
N GLU A 19 -11.40 27.40 -1.07
CA GLU A 19 -12.77 27.74 -1.45
C GLU A 19 -12.84 28.08 -2.95
N GLY A 20 -13.72 27.39 -3.69
CA GLY A 20 -13.87 27.55 -5.15
C GLY A 20 -13.50 26.31 -6.00
N THR A 21 -13.20 25.18 -5.35
CA THR A 21 -12.91 23.90 -6.02
C THR A 21 -14.21 23.18 -6.42
N ASP A 22 -14.20 22.49 -7.56
CA ASP A 22 -15.29 21.61 -7.99
C ASP A 22 -15.56 20.51 -6.93
N GLU A 23 -16.81 20.41 -6.48
CA GLU A 23 -17.26 19.49 -5.44
C GLU A 23 -16.97 18.03 -5.79
N THR A 24 -17.03 17.69 -7.08
CA THR A 24 -16.76 16.33 -7.57
C THR A 24 -15.30 15.94 -7.35
N LEU A 25 -14.38 16.86 -7.60
CA LEU A 25 -12.94 16.64 -7.46
C LEU A 25 -12.53 16.54 -5.99
N ALA A 26 -13.15 17.34 -5.13
CA ALA A 26 -12.99 17.28 -3.69
C ALA A 26 -13.47 15.92 -3.13
N LEU A 27 -14.61 15.41 -3.61
CA LEU A 27 -15.13 14.11 -3.20
C LEU A 27 -14.19 12.95 -3.58
N PHE A 28 -13.67 12.95 -4.82
CA PHE A 28 -12.70 11.95 -5.26
C PHE A 28 -11.42 12.00 -4.42
N TYR A 29 -10.87 13.19 -4.21
CA TYR A 29 -9.68 13.39 -3.38
C TYR A 29 -9.87 12.83 -1.96
N LEU A 30 -10.99 13.15 -1.32
CA LEU A 30 -11.28 12.72 0.04
C LEU A 30 -11.56 11.21 0.10
N GLY A 31 -12.24 10.66 -0.92
CA GLY A 31 -12.46 9.23 -1.10
C GLY A 31 -11.15 8.43 -1.23
N PHE A 32 -10.24 8.86 -2.11
CA PHE A 32 -8.95 8.18 -2.30
C PHE A 32 -8.06 8.29 -1.06
N THR A 33 -7.98 9.46 -0.42
CA THR A 33 -7.17 9.67 0.78
C THR A 33 -7.67 8.86 1.96
N SER A 34 -8.99 8.84 2.20
CA SER A 34 -9.60 8.05 3.27
C SER A 34 -9.44 6.54 3.04
N LEU A 35 -9.56 6.07 1.80
CA LEU A 35 -9.35 4.66 1.44
C LEU A 35 -7.88 4.26 1.61
N CYS A 36 -6.94 5.10 1.20
CA CYS A 36 -5.51 4.90 1.43
C CYS A 36 -5.20 4.75 2.93
N LEU A 37 -5.68 5.71 3.74
CA LEU A 37 -5.46 5.72 5.19
C LEU A 37 -6.08 4.47 5.85
N SER A 38 -7.30 4.10 5.45
CA SER A 38 -7.99 2.92 5.97
C SER A 38 -7.24 1.62 5.67
N LEU A 39 -6.72 1.48 4.44
CA LEU A 39 -5.92 0.33 4.04
C LEU A 39 -4.59 0.26 4.81
N ASP A 40 -3.89 1.39 4.96
CA ASP A 40 -2.63 1.43 5.70
C ASP A 40 -2.83 1.08 7.18
N LEU A 41 -3.88 1.59 7.82
CA LEU A 41 -4.24 1.21 9.20
C LEU A 41 -4.56 -0.28 9.30
N CYS A 42 -5.32 -0.84 8.35
CA CYS A 42 -5.63 -2.27 8.31
C CYS A 42 -4.35 -3.12 8.20
N ILE A 43 -3.42 -2.74 7.32
CA ILE A 43 -2.11 -3.38 7.16
C ILE A 43 -1.31 -3.35 8.46
N ILE A 44 -1.25 -2.19 9.13
CA ILE A 44 -0.53 -2.03 10.39
C ILE A 44 -1.13 -2.96 11.45
N THR A 45 -2.46 -2.98 11.61
CA THR A 45 -3.12 -3.88 12.56
C THR A 45 -2.86 -5.35 12.23
N TRP A 46 -2.95 -5.74 10.97
CA TRP A 46 -2.71 -7.13 10.54
C TRP A 46 -1.27 -7.56 10.83
N THR A 47 -0.28 -6.72 10.50
CA THR A 47 1.13 -7.01 10.79
C THR A 47 1.41 -7.11 12.29
N VAL A 48 0.82 -6.26 13.12
CA VAL A 48 0.95 -6.37 14.59
C VAL A 48 0.35 -7.67 15.10
N LEU A 49 -0.83 -8.08 14.60
CA LEU A 49 -1.45 -9.35 14.97
C LEU A 49 -0.56 -10.53 14.58
N LEU A 50 0.02 -10.53 13.38
CA LEU A 50 0.97 -11.57 12.94
C LEU A 50 2.23 -11.62 13.81
N CYS A 51 2.75 -10.47 14.25
CA CYS A 51 3.90 -10.41 15.16
C CYS A 51 3.59 -10.98 16.56
N ILE A 52 2.34 -10.87 17.02
CA ILE A 52 1.91 -11.44 18.31
C ILE A 52 1.60 -12.94 18.15
N TRP A 53 0.92 -13.33 17.08
CA TRP A 53 0.46 -14.70 16.85
C TRP A 53 1.58 -15.64 16.39
N GLY A 54 2.53 -15.15 15.59
CA GLY A 54 3.68 -15.91 15.11
C GLY A 54 4.46 -16.65 16.21
N PRO A 55 5.00 -15.94 17.22
CA PRO A 55 5.70 -16.59 18.34
C PRO A 55 4.75 -17.44 19.21
N GLY A 56 3.47 -17.04 19.31
CA GLY A 56 2.45 -17.80 20.04
C GLY A 56 2.23 -19.20 19.46
N MET A 57 2.21 -19.32 18.13
CA MET A 57 2.12 -20.62 17.45
C MET A 57 3.40 -21.45 17.59
N ALA A 58 4.57 -20.81 17.54
CA ALA A 58 5.85 -21.49 17.70
C ALA A 58 6.05 -22.07 19.12
N LEU A 59 5.63 -21.34 20.16
CA LEU A 59 5.80 -21.74 21.56
C LEU A 59 4.75 -22.74 22.06
N ARG A 60 3.55 -22.76 21.47
CA ARG A 60 2.44 -23.63 21.90
C ARG A 60 2.29 -24.92 21.09
N GLY A 61 3.01 -25.08 19.98
CA GLY A 61 2.90 -26.27 19.13
C GLY A 61 3.56 -27.50 19.73
N GLN A 62 2.83 -28.62 19.82
CA GLN A 62 3.32 -29.92 20.36
C GLN A 62 4.40 -30.62 19.49
N GLY A 63 5.02 -29.92 18.53
CA GLY A 63 5.93 -30.48 17.52
C GLY A 63 7.31 -29.82 17.44
N GLY A 64 7.67 -28.92 18.36
CA GLY A 64 8.98 -28.25 18.39
C GLY A 64 9.36 -27.62 17.05
N MET A 65 10.41 -28.13 16.41
CA MET A 65 10.94 -27.63 15.13
C MET A 65 9.90 -27.68 13.98
N LYS A 66 8.97 -28.65 13.99
CA LYS A 66 7.93 -28.77 12.96
C LYS A 66 6.89 -27.65 13.08
N ALA A 67 6.45 -27.36 14.31
CA ALA A 67 5.52 -26.27 14.59
C ALA A 67 6.12 -24.90 14.27
N TYR A 68 7.43 -24.74 14.46
CA TYR A 68 8.17 -23.54 14.05
C TYR A 68 8.14 -23.36 12.53
N ASN A 69 8.45 -24.41 11.77
CA ASN A 69 8.43 -24.36 10.31
C ASN A 69 7.03 -24.04 9.76
N ASP A 70 5.99 -24.63 10.34
CA ASP A 70 4.59 -24.37 9.95
C ASP A 70 4.18 -22.91 10.22
N ALA A 71 4.59 -22.33 11.36
CA ALA A 71 4.36 -20.93 11.68
C ALA A 71 5.07 -19.99 10.69
N VAL A 72 6.30 -20.32 10.29
CA VAL A 72 7.05 -19.55 9.28
C VAL A 72 6.37 -19.63 7.90
N LEU A 73 5.89 -20.80 7.50
CA LEU A 73 5.16 -20.96 6.24
C LEU A 73 3.87 -20.13 6.23
N PHE A 74 3.13 -20.14 7.33
CA PHE A 74 1.93 -19.30 7.50
C PHE A 74 2.26 -17.81 7.39
N LEU A 75 3.27 -17.33 8.13
CA LEU A 75 3.72 -15.93 8.07
C LEU A 75 4.13 -15.53 6.64
N LYS A 76 4.79 -16.42 5.91
CA LYS A 76 5.23 -16.17 4.53
C LYS A 76 4.04 -16.07 3.56
N ALA A 77 2.99 -16.86 3.77
CA ALA A 77 1.75 -16.77 2.99
C ALA A 77 1.04 -15.43 3.25
N GLU A 78 0.90 -15.05 4.53
CA GLU A 78 0.26 -13.81 4.94
C GLU A 78 1.03 -12.56 4.52
N GLN A 79 2.38 -12.62 4.53
CA GLN A 79 3.24 -11.54 4.05
C GLN A 79 2.92 -11.15 2.60
N ARG A 80 2.53 -12.11 1.75
CA ARG A 80 2.14 -11.83 0.36
C ARG A 80 0.85 -11.02 0.30
N THR A 81 -0.16 -11.38 1.09
CA THR A 81 -1.44 -10.66 1.16
C THR A 81 -1.24 -9.24 1.64
N VAL A 82 -0.46 -9.06 2.72
CA VAL A 82 -0.11 -7.74 3.26
C VAL A 82 0.64 -6.90 2.23
N TYR A 83 1.56 -7.50 1.48
CA TYR A 83 2.30 -6.81 0.43
C TYR A 83 1.38 -6.31 -0.69
N LEU A 84 0.44 -7.13 -1.17
CA LEU A 84 -0.52 -6.72 -2.20
C LEU A 84 -1.44 -5.60 -1.71
N ALA A 85 -1.92 -5.68 -0.47
CA ALA A 85 -2.72 -4.59 0.13
C ALA A 85 -1.91 -3.27 0.19
N PHE A 86 -0.63 -3.34 0.54
CA PHE A 86 0.27 -2.17 0.54
C PHE A 86 0.48 -1.60 -0.87
N VAL A 87 0.59 -2.45 -1.89
CA VAL A 87 0.68 -1.99 -3.28
C VAL A 87 -0.57 -1.21 -3.69
N VAL A 88 -1.75 -1.71 -3.33
CA VAL A 88 -3.03 -1.03 -3.61
C VAL A 88 -3.11 0.32 -2.88
N SER A 89 -2.66 0.39 -1.61
CA SER A 89 -2.64 1.66 -0.88
C SER A 89 -1.70 2.69 -1.51
N VAL A 90 -0.52 2.27 -1.98
CA VAL A 90 0.39 3.14 -2.73
C VAL A 90 -0.27 3.68 -4.01
N ILE A 91 -0.95 2.84 -4.80
CA ILE A 91 -1.64 3.30 -6.02
C ILE A 91 -2.73 4.32 -5.67
N ALA A 92 -3.52 4.07 -4.62
CA ALA A 92 -4.55 5.00 -4.14
C ALA A 92 -3.96 6.34 -3.69
N TYR A 93 -2.81 6.33 -3.00
CA TYR A 93 -2.09 7.54 -2.57
C TYR A 93 -1.63 8.40 -3.75
N PHE A 94 -1.08 7.78 -4.81
CA PHE A 94 -0.70 8.49 -6.02
C PHE A 94 -1.93 9.07 -6.74
N GLY A 95 -3.05 8.33 -6.80
CA GLY A 95 -4.32 8.84 -7.31
C GLY A 95 -4.78 10.10 -6.58
N SER A 96 -4.75 10.07 -5.24
CA SER A 96 -5.06 11.24 -4.41
C SER A 96 -4.13 12.42 -4.69
N SER A 97 -2.82 12.17 -4.81
CA SER A 97 -1.82 13.21 -5.07
C SER A 97 -2.03 13.89 -6.44
N CYS A 98 -2.48 13.15 -7.45
CA CYS A 98 -2.88 13.72 -8.75
C CYS A 98 -4.12 14.61 -8.65
N CYS A 99 -5.11 14.23 -7.84
CA CYS A 99 -6.29 15.05 -7.57
C CYS A 99 -5.91 16.35 -6.84
N LEU A 100 -5.06 16.27 -5.82
CA LEU A 100 -4.60 17.43 -5.03
C LEU A 100 -3.90 18.48 -5.91
N LEU A 101 -3.04 18.03 -6.83
CA LEU A 101 -2.38 18.90 -7.82
C LEU A 101 -3.37 19.68 -8.68
N TRP A 102 -4.53 19.11 -8.97
CA TRP A 102 -5.58 19.74 -9.77
C TRP A 102 -6.49 20.68 -8.96
N VAL A 103 -6.58 20.47 -7.64
CA VAL A 103 -7.30 21.33 -6.69
C VAL A 103 -6.55 22.64 -6.43
N TYR A 104 -5.22 22.65 -6.41
CA TYR A 104 -4.43 23.86 -6.15
C TYR A 104 -4.17 24.63 -7.46
N PRO A 105 -4.81 25.79 -7.72
CA PRO A 105 -4.68 26.51 -8.98
C PRO A 105 -3.31 27.21 -9.10
N SER A 106 -2.28 26.44 -9.41
CA SER A 106 -1.00 26.95 -9.93
C SER A 106 -1.04 26.99 -11.46
N ARG A 107 0.00 27.55 -12.09
CA ARG A 107 0.16 27.59 -13.55
C ARG A 107 -0.12 26.21 -14.15
N THR A 108 -1.04 26.14 -15.10
CA THR A 108 -1.50 24.88 -15.75
C THR A 108 -0.34 24.06 -16.31
N SER A 109 0.72 24.71 -16.82
CA SER A 109 1.92 24.05 -17.32
C SER A 109 2.68 23.25 -16.25
N VAL A 110 2.73 23.74 -15.01
CA VAL A 110 3.42 23.06 -13.90
C VAL A 110 2.60 21.85 -13.46
N ASN A 111 1.27 21.99 -13.42
CA ASN A 111 0.37 20.92 -13.03
C ASN A 111 0.44 19.72 -14.01
N ILE A 112 0.44 20.01 -15.32
CA ILE A 112 0.60 18.98 -16.36
C ILE A 112 1.95 18.26 -16.23
N PHE A 113 3.04 19.01 -16.02
CA PHE A 113 4.37 18.41 -15.87
C PHE A 113 4.45 17.50 -14.63
N SER A 114 3.91 17.95 -13.49
CA SER A 114 3.89 17.18 -12.24
C SER A 114 3.02 15.93 -12.36
N THR A 115 1.84 16.01 -12.98
CA THR A 115 0.97 14.84 -13.22
C THR A 115 1.61 13.84 -14.17
N CYS A 116 2.30 14.29 -15.23
CA CYS A 116 3.07 13.41 -16.11
C CYS A 116 4.20 12.67 -15.36
N ILE A 117 4.94 13.35 -14.47
CA ILE A 117 5.98 12.72 -13.66
C ILE A 117 5.37 11.68 -12.70
N LEU A 118 4.29 12.04 -12.00
CA LEU A 118 3.63 11.13 -11.06
C LEU A 118 3.06 9.89 -11.78
N LEU A 119 2.44 10.07 -12.94
CA LEU A 119 1.98 8.96 -13.78
C LEU A 119 3.15 8.10 -14.27
N GLY A 120 4.26 8.71 -14.69
CA GLY A 120 5.46 7.98 -15.08
C GLY A 120 6.02 7.12 -13.95
N CYS A 121 6.09 7.68 -12.73
CA CYS A 121 6.48 6.93 -11.53
C CYS A 121 5.50 5.80 -11.22
N LEU A 122 4.19 6.04 -11.32
CA LEU A 122 3.16 5.02 -11.08
C LEU A 122 3.25 3.87 -12.08
N VAL A 123 3.40 4.17 -13.37
CA VAL A 123 3.61 3.16 -14.42
C VAL A 123 4.91 2.40 -14.20
N GLY A 124 5.99 3.08 -13.81
CA GLY A 124 7.26 2.45 -13.46
C GLY A 124 7.13 1.47 -12.29
N MET A 125 6.42 1.85 -11.23
CA MET A 125 6.16 0.96 -10.09
C MET A 125 5.26 -0.22 -10.47
N ALA A 126 4.17 0.02 -11.22
CA ALA A 126 3.29 -1.04 -11.69
C ALA A 126 4.03 -2.02 -12.62
N PHE A 127 4.89 -1.52 -13.50
CA PHE A 127 5.74 -2.34 -14.36
C PHE A 127 6.75 -3.16 -13.54
N LEU A 128 7.41 -2.55 -12.55
CA LEU A 128 8.31 -3.26 -11.64
C LEU A 128 7.57 -4.35 -10.86
N GLN A 129 6.36 -4.07 -10.38
CA GLN A 129 5.51 -5.04 -9.67
C GLN A 129 5.11 -6.21 -10.57
N MET A 130 4.62 -5.94 -11.78
CA MET A 130 4.30 -6.97 -12.76
C MET A 130 5.54 -7.80 -13.12
N LYS A 131 6.71 -7.17 -13.24
CA LYS A 131 7.97 -7.86 -13.50
C LYS A 131 8.44 -8.70 -12.31
N LEU A 132 8.19 -8.24 -11.08
CA LEU A 132 8.50 -8.98 -9.87
C LEU A 132 7.60 -10.22 -9.74
N GLU A 133 6.32 -10.08 -10.07
CA GLU A 133 5.34 -11.16 -10.09
C GLU A 133 5.60 -12.16 -11.23
N SER A 134 6.05 -11.67 -12.38
CA SER A 134 6.40 -12.48 -13.56
C SER A 134 7.83 -13.06 -13.50
N GLY A 135 8.63 -12.70 -12.49
CA GLY A 135 9.99 -13.21 -12.35
C GLY A 135 10.01 -14.73 -12.12
N PRO A 136 10.88 -15.50 -12.80
CA PRO A 136 10.87 -16.98 -12.80
C PRO A 136 11.35 -17.62 -11.48
N ARG A 137 11.08 -17.01 -10.32
CA ARG A 137 11.47 -17.50 -9.00
C ARG A 137 10.35 -18.26 -8.27
N PHE A 138 9.12 -18.28 -8.81
CA PHE A 138 7.97 -18.90 -8.14
C PHE A 138 7.55 -20.29 -8.63
N SER A 139 8.02 -20.76 -9.81
CA SER A 139 7.76 -22.15 -10.24
C SER A 139 8.62 -23.17 -9.46
N LYS A 140 9.85 -22.81 -9.08
CA LYS A 140 10.81 -23.78 -8.51
C LYS A 140 10.64 -24.10 -7.02
N VAL A 141 9.76 -23.40 -6.31
CA VAL A 141 9.44 -23.71 -4.90
C VAL A 141 8.22 -24.64 -4.81
N SER A 142 7.30 -24.56 -5.78
CA SER A 142 6.14 -25.46 -5.86
C SER A 142 6.49 -26.87 -6.37
N GLU A 143 7.64 -27.04 -7.04
CA GLU A 143 8.10 -28.36 -7.53
C GLU A 143 9.15 -29.02 -6.63
N ARG A 144 9.46 -28.44 -5.46
CA ARG A 144 10.50 -28.97 -4.56
C ARG A 144 10.04 -29.35 -3.15
N PHE A 145 8.73 -29.42 -2.92
CA PHE A 145 8.14 -29.96 -1.70
C PHE A 145 6.94 -30.84 -2.03
#